data_AF-B3DWY0-F1
#
_entry.id   AF-B3DWY0-F1
#
_cell.length_a   1.000
_cell.length_b   1.000
_cell.length_c   1.000
_cell.angle_alpha   90.00
_cell.angle_beta   90.00
_cell.angle_gamma   90.00
#
_symmetry.space_group_name_H-M   'P 1'
#
loop_
_entity.id
_entity.type
_entity.pdbx_description
1 polymer ?
#
loop_
_entity_poly.entity_id
_entity_poly.type
_entity_poly.pdbx_seq_one_letter_code
_entity_poly.pdbx_strand_id
1 'polypeptide(L)'
;MKPLDLIKELTSKTKVIHCPFCGHTQTESKWALSTLCKSCCRYIGLASRREADHRIASPSSLVKTRVVVCPYCSHSQKIYAEAISVGCPHCGAYLYVENLYVKGKIKRKLSTLGDIQFGVGSEYSGPPVQGRKIKIRGIIQASVKALEEVEFYSQCSVKGVVFAPRVTVNRFASVQAREIISGQLVIKGIVQSEKVIAKDFLKIESFGRLITKKMLTNRLVAEPFSHLEAEFKTYSCLSRETQKNFVELGEERLLEI
;
A
#
# COMPACT_ATOMS: atom_id res chain seq x y z
N MET A 1 45.26 -24.82 -24.48
CA MET A 1 45.04 -24.02 -23.24
C MET A 1 45.36 -24.90 -22.05
N LYS A 2 46.18 -24.42 -21.09
CA LYS A 2 46.67 -25.21 -19.96
C LYS A 2 45.60 -25.28 -18.85
N PRO A 3 45.46 -26.40 -18.11
CA PRO A 3 44.39 -26.62 -17.13
C PRO A 3 44.43 -25.67 -15.91
N LEU A 4 45.53 -24.95 -15.67
CA LEU A 4 45.64 -23.97 -14.57
C LEU A 4 44.91 -22.64 -14.84
N ASP A 5 44.66 -22.29 -16.10
CA ASP A 5 44.03 -21.00 -16.44
C ASP A 5 42.51 -21.03 -16.22
N LEU A 6 41.89 -22.21 -16.37
CA LEU A 6 40.46 -22.41 -16.12
C LEU A 6 40.07 -22.24 -14.63
N ILE A 7 40.98 -22.64 -13.72
CA ILE A 7 40.74 -22.58 -12.26
C ILE A 7 40.82 -21.12 -11.78
N LYS A 8 41.75 -20.31 -12.34
CA LYS A 8 41.83 -18.88 -12.05
C LYS A 8 40.61 -18.11 -12.57
N GLU A 9 40.07 -18.45 -13.74
CA GLU A 9 38.84 -17.82 -14.24
C GLU A 9 37.60 -18.17 -13.39
N LEU A 10 37.47 -19.40 -12.89
CA LEU A 10 36.32 -19.80 -12.05
C LEU A 10 36.25 -19.05 -10.72
N THR A 11 37.41 -18.79 -10.10
CA THR A 11 37.52 -18.00 -8.85
C THR A 11 37.18 -16.51 -9.06
N SER A 12 37.27 -16.00 -10.29
CA SER A 12 36.92 -14.61 -10.59
C SER A 12 35.41 -14.34 -10.64
N LYS A 13 34.60 -15.35 -11.00
CA LYS A 13 33.14 -15.23 -11.25
C LYS A 13 32.27 -15.64 -10.07
N THR A 14 32.85 -16.25 -9.04
CA THR A 14 32.12 -16.78 -7.88
C THR A 14 32.57 -16.12 -6.57
N LYS A 15 31.69 -16.10 -5.58
CA LYS A 15 31.96 -15.63 -4.20
C LYS A 15 31.44 -16.67 -3.21
N VAL A 16 32.20 -16.85 -2.13
CA VAL A 16 31.75 -17.64 -0.98
C VAL A 16 30.88 -16.74 -0.10
N ILE A 17 29.73 -17.25 0.30
CA ILE A 17 28.80 -16.58 1.20
C ILE A 17 28.46 -17.48 2.39
N HIS A 18 28.10 -16.86 3.51
CA HIS A 18 27.60 -17.56 4.69
C HIS A 18 26.10 -17.28 4.85
N CYS A 19 25.32 -18.32 5.11
CA CYS A 19 23.91 -18.18 5.39
C CYS A 19 23.71 -17.48 6.74
N PRO A 20 23.02 -16.33 6.81
CA PRO A 20 22.80 -15.59 8.06
C PRO A 20 21.83 -16.31 9.03
N PHE A 21 21.18 -17.38 8.58
CA PHE A 21 20.16 -18.09 9.37
C PHE A 21 20.64 -19.42 9.96
N CYS A 22 21.60 -20.09 9.31
CA CYS A 22 22.08 -21.40 9.75
C CYS A 22 23.61 -21.55 9.72
N GLY A 23 24.34 -20.52 9.29
CA GLY A 23 25.80 -20.55 9.21
C GLY A 23 26.38 -21.36 8.04
N HIS A 24 25.56 -22.06 7.26
CA HIS A 24 26.02 -22.86 6.12
C HIS A 24 26.77 -22.01 5.09
N THR A 25 27.92 -22.51 4.64
CA THR A 25 28.79 -21.85 3.66
C THR A 25 28.51 -22.41 2.27
N GLN A 26 28.26 -21.52 1.31
CA GLN A 26 28.02 -21.93 -0.08
C GLN A 26 28.65 -20.96 -1.07
N THR A 27 28.94 -21.46 -2.27
CA THR A 27 29.54 -20.68 -3.37
C THR A 27 28.45 -20.27 -4.35
N GLU A 28 28.38 -18.97 -4.62
CA GLU A 28 27.42 -18.37 -5.53
C GLU A 28 28.12 -17.53 -6.59
N SER A 29 27.43 -17.18 -7.66
CA SER A 29 27.95 -16.21 -8.63
C SER A 29 28.15 -14.84 -7.98
N LYS A 30 29.21 -14.12 -8.35
CA LYS A 30 29.40 -12.72 -7.92
C LYS A 30 28.25 -11.82 -8.36
N TRP A 31 27.64 -12.15 -9.49
CA TRP A 31 26.51 -11.44 -10.10
C TRP A 31 25.15 -11.88 -9.57
N ALA A 32 25.10 -12.93 -8.74
CA ALA A 32 23.85 -13.34 -8.12
C ALA A 32 23.33 -12.21 -7.21
N LEU A 33 22.11 -11.75 -7.49
CA LEU A 33 21.40 -10.77 -6.67
C LEU A 33 20.81 -11.41 -5.41
N SER A 34 20.58 -12.72 -5.47
CA SER A 34 20.08 -13.55 -4.38
C SER A 34 20.38 -15.02 -4.63
N THR A 35 20.22 -15.84 -3.59
CA THR A 35 20.28 -17.30 -3.67
C THR A 35 19.39 -17.94 -2.62
N LEU A 36 19.19 -19.26 -2.69
CA LEU A 36 18.60 -20.07 -1.63
C LEU A 36 19.70 -20.79 -0.87
N CYS A 37 19.59 -20.85 0.46
CA CYS A 37 20.51 -21.64 1.25
C CYS A 37 20.36 -23.14 0.90
N LYS A 38 21.45 -23.81 0.54
CA LYS A 38 21.43 -25.24 0.18
C LYS A 38 21.16 -26.18 1.37
N SER A 39 21.33 -25.68 2.59
CA SER A 39 21.07 -26.43 3.82
C SER A 39 19.68 -26.15 4.41
N CYS A 40 19.34 -24.89 4.66
CA CYS A 40 18.07 -24.53 5.32
C CYS A 40 16.97 -24.01 4.39
N CYS A 41 17.24 -23.96 3.08
CA CYS A 41 16.32 -23.50 2.02
C CYS A 41 15.76 -22.07 2.22
N ARG A 42 16.38 -21.24 3.05
CA ARG A 42 16.01 -19.82 3.22
C ARG A 42 16.64 -18.94 2.16
N TYR A 43 15.91 -17.93 1.71
CA TYR A 43 16.37 -16.96 0.72
C TYR A 43 17.40 -15.99 1.32
N ILE A 44 18.47 -15.72 0.57
CA ILE A 44 19.58 -14.85 0.94
C ILE A 44 19.74 -13.79 -0.15
N GLY A 45 19.63 -12.51 0.22
CA GLY A 45 19.96 -11.40 -0.67
C GLY A 45 21.48 -11.18 -0.76
N LEU A 46 22.01 -11.06 -1.98
CA LEU A 46 23.45 -11.00 -2.26
C LEU A 46 23.90 -9.68 -2.92
N ALA A 47 22.96 -8.76 -3.17
CA ALA A 47 23.23 -7.45 -3.74
C ALA A 47 24.16 -6.61 -2.85
N SER A 48 25.20 -6.03 -3.45
CA SER A 48 26.11 -5.10 -2.78
C SER A 48 25.37 -3.85 -2.30
N ARG A 49 25.76 -3.41 -1.11
CA ARG A 49 25.12 -2.43 -0.22
C ARG A 49 25.08 -0.99 -0.77
N ARG A 50 24.47 -0.74 -1.94
CA ARG A 50 24.26 0.62 -2.49
C ARG A 50 22.80 1.00 -2.81
N GLU A 51 21.83 0.10 -2.63
CA GLU A 51 20.40 0.40 -2.85
C GLU A 51 19.52 -0.14 -1.70
N ALA A 52 20.05 -0.12 -0.48
CA ALA A 52 19.44 -0.74 0.70
C ALA A 52 18.51 0.19 1.48
N ASP A 53 17.69 1.02 0.83
CA ASP A 53 16.81 1.95 1.57
C ASP A 53 15.31 1.89 1.26
N HIS A 54 14.85 1.00 0.36
CA HIS A 54 13.43 0.91 -0.02
C HIS A 54 12.76 -0.43 0.25
N ARG A 55 13.37 -1.33 1.03
CA ARG A 55 12.73 -2.60 1.42
C ARG A 55 12.30 -2.52 2.87
N ILE A 56 11.00 -2.65 3.10
CA ILE A 56 10.48 -2.93 4.44
C ILE A 56 10.94 -4.35 4.77
N ALA A 57 11.95 -4.45 5.64
CA ALA A 57 12.13 -5.67 6.41
C ALA A 57 10.96 -5.71 7.40
N SER A 58 9.91 -6.45 7.06
CA SER A 58 8.88 -6.78 8.04
C SER A 58 9.45 -7.85 8.98
N PRO A 59 9.42 -7.64 10.31
CA PRO A 59 9.78 -8.69 11.24
C PRO A 59 8.66 -9.74 11.22
N SER A 60 9.04 -10.99 10.93
CA SER A 60 8.31 -12.23 11.23
C SER A 60 6.81 -12.31 10.90
N SER A 61 6.43 -12.97 9.80
CA SER A 61 5.26 -13.86 9.79
C SER A 61 5.31 -14.88 8.64
N LEU A 62 4.89 -16.11 8.94
CA LEU A 62 4.95 -17.36 8.16
C LEU A 62 4.09 -17.39 6.86
N VAL A 63 3.78 -16.24 6.25
CA VAL A 63 2.91 -16.18 5.07
C VAL A 63 3.76 -16.13 3.80
N LYS A 64 4.17 -17.31 3.31
CA LYS A 64 4.94 -17.44 2.06
C LYS A 64 4.16 -16.95 0.82
N THR A 65 2.83 -16.88 0.92
CA THR A 65 1.94 -16.64 -0.21
C THR A 65 0.77 -15.74 0.16
N ARG A 66 0.37 -14.85 -0.73
CA ARG A 66 -0.84 -14.00 -0.62
C ARG A 66 -1.73 -14.20 -1.84
N VAL A 67 -3.00 -13.82 -1.72
CA VAL A 67 -3.95 -13.80 -2.84
C VAL A 67 -3.98 -12.39 -3.42
N VAL A 68 -3.91 -12.29 -4.74
CA VAL A 68 -4.14 -11.05 -5.49
C VAL A 68 -5.28 -11.29 -6.47
N VAL A 69 -6.16 -10.31 -6.60
CA VAL A 69 -7.25 -10.31 -7.56
C VAL A 69 -6.83 -9.49 -8.78
N CYS A 70 -6.95 -10.07 -9.97
CA CYS A 70 -6.68 -9.37 -11.20
C CYS A 70 -7.73 -8.28 -11.42
N PRO A 71 -7.34 -7.01 -11.63
CA PRO A 71 -8.29 -5.92 -11.84
C PRO A 71 -9.00 -5.98 -13.20
N TYR A 72 -8.53 -6.80 -14.15
CA TYR A 72 -9.08 -6.88 -15.50
C TYR A 72 -10.12 -8.01 -15.67
N CYS A 73 -9.93 -9.14 -15.01
CA CYS A 73 -10.82 -10.30 -15.14
C CYS A 73 -11.35 -10.82 -13.80
N SER A 74 -11.04 -10.13 -12.69
CA SER A 74 -11.43 -10.51 -11.33
C SER A 74 -10.97 -11.90 -10.88
N HIS A 75 -10.07 -12.54 -11.62
CA HIS A 75 -9.50 -13.82 -11.25
C HIS A 75 -8.56 -13.67 -10.06
N SER A 76 -8.78 -14.47 -9.01
CA SER A 76 -7.95 -14.50 -7.82
C SER A 76 -6.84 -15.53 -7.95
N GLN A 77 -5.60 -15.14 -7.71
CA GLN A 77 -4.44 -16.03 -7.82
C GLN A 77 -3.56 -15.95 -6.56
N LYS A 78 -3.03 -17.11 -6.15
CA LYS A 78 -2.13 -17.23 -5.02
C LYS A 78 -0.68 -17.04 -5.51
N ILE A 79 -0.04 -16.00 -5.01
CA ILE A 79 1.31 -15.58 -5.41
C ILE A 79 2.22 -15.56 -4.20
N TYR A 80 3.54 -15.55 -4.42
CA TYR A 80 4.49 -15.31 -3.33
C TYR A 80 4.32 -13.91 -2.75
N ALA A 81 4.45 -13.78 -1.42
CA ALA A 81 4.27 -12.49 -0.74
C ALA A 81 5.27 -11.43 -1.23
N GLU A 82 6.46 -11.86 -1.65
CA GLU A 82 7.57 -11.02 -2.13
C GLU A 82 7.60 -10.87 -3.66
N ALA A 83 6.62 -11.43 -4.38
CA ALA A 83 6.57 -11.28 -5.84
C ALA A 83 6.49 -9.80 -6.22
N ILE A 84 7.27 -9.42 -7.23
CA ILE A 84 7.34 -8.06 -7.77
C ILE A 84 6.28 -7.87 -8.87
N SER A 85 6.12 -8.89 -9.70
CA SER A 85 5.15 -8.92 -10.78
C SER A 85 4.68 -10.35 -11.03
N VAL A 86 3.46 -10.49 -11.54
CA VAL A 86 2.88 -11.79 -11.89
C VAL A 86 1.99 -11.62 -13.12
N GLY A 87 2.07 -12.57 -14.06
CA GLY A 87 1.11 -12.67 -15.16
C GLY A 87 -0.19 -13.29 -14.67
N CYS A 88 -1.33 -12.72 -15.06
CA CYS A 88 -2.62 -13.34 -14.79
C CYS A 88 -2.78 -14.61 -15.63
N PRO A 89 -3.06 -15.79 -15.04
CA PRO A 89 -3.21 -17.02 -15.80
C PRO A 89 -4.50 -17.03 -16.65
N HIS A 90 -5.49 -16.20 -16.30
CA HIS A 90 -6.78 -16.16 -16.98
C HIS A 90 -6.78 -15.21 -18.19
N CYS A 91 -6.33 -13.96 -18.01
CA CYS A 91 -6.36 -12.95 -19.08
C CYS A 91 -4.98 -12.59 -19.66
N GLY A 92 -3.89 -13.17 -19.15
CA GLY A 92 -2.52 -12.87 -19.61
C GLY A 92 -1.96 -11.51 -19.19
N ALA A 93 -2.75 -10.67 -18.50
CA ALA A 93 -2.32 -9.33 -18.10
C ALA A 93 -1.13 -9.37 -17.13
N TYR A 94 -0.17 -8.45 -17.31
CA TYR A 94 1.00 -8.32 -16.44
C TYR A 94 0.66 -7.42 -15.24
N LEU A 95 0.69 -7.99 -14.04
CA LEU A 95 0.30 -7.30 -12.81
C LEU A 95 1.53 -6.95 -11.98
N TYR A 96 1.70 -5.67 -11.66
CA TYR A 96 2.68 -5.22 -10.67
C TYR A 96 2.09 -5.45 -9.27
N VAL A 97 2.77 -6.29 -8.48
CA VAL A 97 2.32 -6.69 -7.13
C VAL A 97 3.33 -6.29 -6.05
N GLU A 98 4.43 -5.64 -6.41
CA GLU A 98 5.49 -5.25 -5.48
C GLU A 98 4.99 -4.46 -4.26
N ASN A 99 5.62 -4.71 -3.11
CA ASN A 99 5.42 -3.87 -1.92
C ASN A 99 6.43 -2.73 -1.95
N LEU A 100 5.94 -1.49 -1.84
CA LEU A 100 6.74 -0.29 -2.03
C LEU A 100 6.95 0.46 -0.71
N TYR A 101 8.19 0.86 -0.47
CA TYR A 101 8.53 1.78 0.61
C TYR A 101 9.06 3.09 0.06
N VAL A 102 8.30 4.15 0.27
CA VAL A 102 8.59 5.49 -0.25
C VAL A 102 9.28 6.30 0.84
N LYS A 103 10.52 6.70 0.56
CA LYS A 103 11.29 7.66 1.37
C LYS A 103 11.64 8.87 0.51
N GLY A 104 11.61 10.05 1.11
CA GLY A 104 11.97 11.30 0.44
C GLY A 104 10.91 11.77 -0.57
N LYS A 105 11.35 12.57 -1.55
CA LYS A 105 10.47 13.16 -2.57
C LYS A 105 10.38 12.25 -3.79
N ILE A 106 9.16 11.84 -4.17
CA ILE A 106 8.92 10.98 -5.33
C ILE A 106 7.89 11.61 -6.26
N LYS A 107 8.20 11.63 -7.56
CA LYS A 107 7.29 12.08 -8.63
C LYS A 107 6.81 11.00 -9.60
N ARG A 108 7.34 9.77 -9.46
CA ARG A 108 6.98 8.66 -10.36
C ARG A 108 5.56 8.15 -10.08
N LYS A 109 4.92 7.54 -11.07
CA LYS A 109 3.63 6.85 -10.88
C LYS A 109 3.81 5.71 -9.87
N LEU A 110 2.97 5.66 -8.85
CA LEU A 110 2.94 4.59 -7.84
C LEU A 110 1.62 3.83 -7.99
N SER A 111 1.62 2.80 -8.82
CA SER A 111 0.46 1.95 -9.08
C SER A 111 0.88 0.49 -8.96
N THR A 112 0.56 -0.12 -7.82
CA THR A 112 0.83 -1.53 -7.54
C THR A 112 -0.40 -2.19 -6.91
N LEU A 113 -0.54 -3.49 -7.09
CA LEU A 113 -1.50 -4.32 -6.35
C LEU A 113 -0.92 -4.82 -5.01
N GLY A 114 0.30 -4.39 -4.67
CA GLY A 114 0.93 -4.64 -3.38
C GLY A 114 0.69 -3.55 -2.35
N ASP A 115 1.36 -3.66 -1.22
CA ASP A 115 1.24 -2.72 -0.11
C ASP A 115 2.21 -1.54 -0.30
N ILE A 116 1.76 -0.31 -0.02
CA ILE A 116 2.55 0.90 -0.14
C ILE A 116 2.71 1.52 1.25
N GLN A 117 3.94 1.82 1.64
CA GLN A 117 4.20 2.54 2.87
C GLN A 117 5.04 3.78 2.59
N PHE A 118 4.47 4.92 2.93
CA PHE A 118 5.15 6.21 2.96
C PHE A 118 5.88 6.32 4.30
N GLY A 119 7.18 6.56 4.25
CA GLY A 119 8.02 6.83 5.40
C GLY A 119 7.84 8.25 5.92
N VAL A 120 8.32 8.50 7.14
CA VAL A 120 8.24 9.84 7.76
C VAL A 120 8.95 10.87 6.88
N GLY A 121 8.30 12.00 6.63
CA GLY A 121 8.84 13.09 5.81
C GLY A 121 8.85 12.79 4.31
N SER A 122 8.17 11.74 3.85
CA SER A 122 8.00 11.50 2.41
C SER A 122 7.06 12.56 1.80
N GLU A 123 7.43 13.06 0.64
CA GLU A 123 6.60 13.95 -0.16
C GLU A 123 6.31 13.30 -1.51
N TYR A 124 5.03 13.05 -1.79
CA TYR A 124 4.61 12.52 -3.07
C TYR A 124 3.95 13.61 -3.91
N SER A 125 4.44 13.84 -5.12
CA SER A 125 3.88 14.79 -6.06
C SER A 125 3.83 14.15 -7.44
N GLY A 126 2.68 13.62 -7.85
CA GLY A 126 2.56 12.83 -9.06
C GLY A 126 1.14 12.36 -9.37
N PRO A 127 0.99 11.40 -10.30
CA PRO A 127 -0.29 10.77 -10.66
C PRO A 127 -0.99 10.10 -9.46
N PRO A 128 -2.27 9.70 -9.57
CA PRO A 128 -2.96 9.04 -8.46
C PRO A 128 -2.25 7.76 -8.03
N VAL A 129 -2.14 7.57 -6.71
CA VAL A 129 -1.50 6.42 -6.09
C VAL A 129 -2.52 5.29 -5.99
N GLN A 130 -2.16 4.11 -6.49
CA GLN A 130 -2.97 2.91 -6.37
C GLN A 130 -2.19 1.80 -5.66
N GLY A 131 -2.79 1.22 -4.62
CA GLY A 131 -2.20 0.21 -3.76
C GLY A 131 -3.25 -0.74 -3.17
N ARG A 132 -2.82 -1.83 -2.54
CA ARG A 132 -3.71 -2.71 -1.76
C ARG A 132 -3.95 -2.16 -0.37
N LYS A 133 -2.91 -2.13 0.45
CA LYS A 133 -2.89 -1.46 1.76
C LYS A 133 -1.90 -0.30 1.71
N ILE A 134 -2.36 0.89 2.09
CA ILE A 134 -1.55 2.11 2.01
C ILE A 134 -1.35 2.70 3.40
N LYS A 135 -0.10 2.79 3.85
CA LYS A 135 0.28 3.43 5.11
C LYS A 135 0.91 4.78 4.82
N ILE A 136 0.31 5.84 5.35
CA ILE A 136 0.71 7.22 5.06
C ILE A 136 1.40 7.83 6.29
N ARG A 137 2.63 8.35 6.10
CA ARG A 137 3.41 9.10 7.11
C ARG A 137 4.05 10.35 6.49
N GLY A 138 3.26 11.20 5.85
CA GLY A 138 3.83 12.39 5.21
C GLY A 138 2.83 13.16 4.37
N ILE A 139 3.36 13.83 3.34
CA ILE A 139 2.59 14.74 2.49
C ILE A 139 2.36 14.10 1.13
N ILE A 140 1.10 14.01 0.72
CA ILE A 140 0.69 13.45 -0.57
C ILE A 140 -0.11 14.51 -1.35
N GLN A 141 0.46 14.98 -2.45
CA GLN A 141 -0.16 15.94 -3.37
C GLN A 141 -0.87 15.22 -4.52
N ALA A 142 -1.60 14.14 -4.22
CA ALA A 142 -2.29 13.32 -5.20
C ALA A 142 -3.50 12.63 -4.57
N SER A 143 -4.37 12.08 -5.43
CA SER A 143 -5.46 11.18 -4.99
C SER A 143 -4.91 9.79 -4.68
N VAL A 144 -5.48 9.14 -3.66
CA VAL A 144 -5.04 7.83 -3.15
C VAL A 144 -6.20 6.86 -3.27
N LYS A 145 -6.01 5.77 -4.01
CA LYS A 145 -6.96 4.67 -4.17
C LYS A 145 -6.36 3.39 -3.58
N ALA A 146 -6.86 2.96 -2.42
CA ALA A 146 -6.53 1.66 -1.86
C ALA A 146 -7.63 0.65 -2.15
N LEU A 147 -7.23 -0.59 -2.44
CA LEU A 147 -8.17 -1.68 -2.69
C LEU A 147 -8.76 -2.24 -1.39
N GLU A 148 -8.01 -2.23 -0.29
CA GLU A 148 -8.44 -2.78 0.99
C GLU A 148 -8.48 -1.73 2.09
N GLU A 149 -7.32 -1.16 2.44
CA GLU A 149 -7.17 -0.35 3.64
C GLU A 149 -6.21 0.82 3.48
N VAL A 150 -6.55 1.96 4.07
CA VAL A 150 -5.64 3.11 4.26
C VAL A 150 -5.45 3.36 5.76
N GLU A 151 -4.20 3.42 6.18
CA GLU A 151 -3.82 3.74 7.55
C GLU A 151 -3.05 5.06 7.59
N PHE A 152 -3.54 6.02 8.36
CA PHE A 152 -2.85 7.27 8.62
C PHE A 152 -2.05 7.20 9.91
N TYR A 153 -0.84 7.76 9.89
CA TYR A 153 0.08 7.79 11.01
C TYR A 153 0.74 9.18 11.14
N SER A 154 0.92 9.65 12.37
CA SER A 154 1.60 10.93 12.64
C SER A 154 0.94 12.11 11.89
N GLN A 155 1.68 13.19 11.61
CA GLN A 155 1.17 14.32 10.85
C GLN A 155 1.16 13.99 9.34
N CYS A 156 -0.03 13.98 8.75
CA CYS A 156 -0.26 13.67 7.34
C CYS A 156 -1.08 14.77 6.67
N SER A 157 -0.70 15.14 5.44
CA SER A 157 -1.48 16.05 4.61
C SER A 157 -1.70 15.44 3.23
N VAL A 158 -2.96 15.23 2.86
CA VAL A 158 -3.38 14.68 1.57
C VAL A 158 -4.24 15.71 0.85
N LYS A 159 -3.71 16.29 -0.23
CA LYS A 159 -4.45 17.31 -1.01
C LYS A 159 -5.53 16.72 -1.91
N GLY A 160 -5.49 15.42 -2.17
CA GLY A 160 -6.42 14.72 -3.07
C GLY A 160 -7.59 14.02 -2.37
N VAL A 161 -8.28 13.19 -3.15
CA VAL A 161 -9.35 12.31 -2.67
C VAL A 161 -8.73 11.01 -2.17
N VAL A 162 -9.15 10.56 -0.99
CA VAL A 162 -8.76 9.27 -0.41
C VAL A 162 -9.93 8.30 -0.56
N PHE A 163 -9.73 7.24 -1.33
CA PHE A 163 -10.70 6.17 -1.52
C PHE A 163 -10.15 4.85 -0.98
N ALA A 164 -10.86 4.23 -0.04
CA ALA A 164 -10.57 2.88 0.42
C ALA A 164 -11.78 2.25 1.11
N PRO A 165 -12.02 0.94 1.01
CA PRO A 165 -13.10 0.29 1.74
C PRO A 165 -12.98 0.48 3.26
N ARG A 166 -11.76 0.41 3.80
CA ARG A 166 -11.48 0.63 5.22
C ARG A 166 -10.46 1.75 5.38
N VAL A 167 -10.77 2.75 6.21
CA VAL A 167 -9.87 3.85 6.53
C VAL A 167 -9.71 3.91 8.05
N THR A 168 -8.45 3.86 8.50
CA THR A 168 -8.10 3.91 9.92
C THR A 168 -7.16 5.08 10.17
N VAL A 169 -7.56 5.99 11.05
CA VAL A 169 -6.72 7.09 11.53
C VAL A 169 -6.21 6.72 12.92
N ASN A 170 -4.90 6.53 13.05
CA ASN A 170 -4.31 6.07 14.31
C ASN A 170 -4.28 7.18 15.39
N ARG A 171 -4.04 6.74 16.63
CA ARG A 171 -3.82 7.66 17.76
C ARG A 171 -2.65 8.58 17.49
N PHE A 172 -2.77 9.83 17.92
CA PHE A 172 -1.78 10.89 17.69
C PHE A 172 -1.53 11.24 16.21
N ALA A 173 -2.31 10.70 15.28
CA ALA A 173 -2.28 11.14 13.89
C ALA A 173 -3.08 12.43 13.74
N SER A 174 -2.54 13.38 12.97
CA SER A 174 -3.25 14.58 12.53
C SER A 174 -3.32 14.54 11.02
N VAL A 175 -4.53 14.41 10.48
CA VAL A 175 -4.77 14.19 9.06
C VAL A 175 -5.52 15.39 8.50
N GLN A 176 -4.93 16.05 7.51
CA GLN A 176 -5.63 17.00 6.68
C GLN A 176 -5.90 16.36 5.32
N ALA A 177 -7.16 16.15 4.96
CA ALA A 177 -7.54 15.55 3.68
C ALA A 177 -8.62 16.38 2.99
N ARG A 178 -8.62 16.46 1.65
CA ARG A 178 -9.71 17.17 0.96
C ARG A 178 -11.03 16.40 1.08
N GLU A 179 -11.02 15.14 0.65
CA GLU A 179 -12.18 14.27 0.68
C GLU A 179 -11.78 12.85 1.08
N ILE A 180 -12.57 12.23 1.96
CA ILE A 180 -12.38 10.84 2.40
C ILE A 180 -13.64 10.06 2.02
N ILE A 181 -13.47 9.03 1.20
CA ILE A 181 -14.54 8.13 0.76
C ILE A 181 -14.17 6.73 1.24
N SER A 182 -15.03 6.17 2.08
CA SER A 182 -14.83 4.86 2.66
C SER A 182 -16.13 4.10 2.90
N GLY A 183 -16.03 2.78 3.01
CA GLY A 183 -17.12 1.97 3.58
C GLY A 183 -17.10 2.11 5.10
N GLN A 184 -15.94 1.83 5.69
CA GLN A 184 -15.71 1.85 7.13
C GLN A 184 -14.64 2.89 7.47
N LEU A 185 -14.97 3.84 8.34
CA LEU A 185 -14.04 4.87 8.82
C LEU A 185 -13.88 4.78 10.33
N VAL A 186 -12.66 4.54 10.81
CA VAL A 186 -12.33 4.50 12.23
C VAL A 186 -11.34 5.61 12.55
N ILE A 187 -11.73 6.50 13.47
CA ILE A 187 -10.94 7.68 13.84
C ILE A 187 -10.49 7.56 15.29
N LYS A 188 -9.18 7.46 15.50
CA LYS A 188 -8.52 7.45 16.82
C LYS A 188 -7.69 8.69 17.11
N GLY A 189 -7.58 9.59 16.12
CA GLY A 189 -6.76 10.80 16.16
C GLY A 189 -7.56 12.02 15.71
N ILE A 190 -6.88 12.99 15.11
CA ILE A 190 -7.47 14.24 14.63
C ILE A 190 -7.57 14.19 13.11
N VAL A 191 -8.77 14.49 12.60
CA VAL A 191 -9.06 14.52 11.15
C VAL A 191 -9.72 15.85 10.81
N GLN A 192 -9.17 16.53 9.82
CA GLN A 192 -9.74 17.72 9.20
C GLN A 192 -9.97 17.45 7.72
N SER A 193 -11.22 17.54 7.28
CA SER A 193 -11.54 17.33 5.87
C SER A 193 -12.73 18.12 5.37
N GLU A 194 -12.77 18.48 4.09
CA GLU A 194 -13.93 19.20 3.55
C GLU A 194 -15.16 18.30 3.46
N LYS A 195 -14.96 17.05 3.04
CA LYS A 195 -16.04 16.09 2.84
C LYS A 195 -15.66 14.68 3.30
N VAL A 196 -16.56 14.03 4.03
CA VAL A 196 -16.42 12.64 4.47
C VAL A 196 -17.63 11.85 4.04
N ILE A 197 -17.39 10.73 3.37
CA ILE A 197 -18.39 9.74 3.01
C ILE A 197 -17.99 8.41 3.65
N ALA A 198 -18.79 7.92 4.57
CA ALA A 198 -18.64 6.62 5.21
C ALA A 198 -19.91 5.79 4.97
N LYS A 199 -19.89 4.92 3.96
CA LYS A 199 -21.09 4.21 3.47
C LYS A 199 -21.67 3.25 4.51
N ASP A 200 -20.84 2.52 5.25
CA ASP A 200 -21.30 1.48 6.18
C ASP A 200 -21.35 2.02 7.60
N PHE A 201 -20.20 2.40 8.15
CA PHE A 201 -20.12 2.98 9.48
C PHE A 201 -18.92 3.92 9.66
N LEU A 202 -19.13 4.90 10.54
CA LEU A 202 -18.13 5.81 11.06
C LEU A 202 -18.02 5.57 12.57
N LYS A 203 -16.84 5.16 13.04
CA LYS A 203 -16.52 5.02 14.47
C LYS A 203 -15.49 6.07 14.87
N ILE A 204 -15.81 6.88 15.89
CA ILE A 204 -14.86 7.80 16.53
C ILE A 204 -14.53 7.22 17.89
N GLU A 205 -13.27 6.81 18.09
CA GLU A 205 -12.79 6.32 19.39
C GLU A 205 -12.62 7.47 20.39
N SER A 206 -12.44 7.15 21.67
CA SER A 206 -12.14 8.14 22.71
C SER A 206 -10.97 9.04 22.33
N PHE A 207 -11.13 10.34 22.56
CA PHE A 207 -10.19 11.41 22.17
C PHE A 207 -10.02 11.61 20.65
N GLY A 208 -10.79 10.90 19.82
CA GLY A 208 -10.86 11.14 18.39
C GLY A 208 -11.58 12.46 18.10
N ARG A 209 -11.01 13.27 17.20
CA ARG A 209 -11.60 14.53 16.76
C ARG A 209 -11.79 14.53 15.25
N LEU A 210 -13.02 14.68 14.80
CA LEU A 210 -13.35 14.85 13.38
C LEU A 210 -13.95 16.24 13.17
N ILE A 211 -13.32 17.04 12.31
CA ILE A 211 -13.83 18.31 11.83
C ILE A 211 -14.04 18.18 10.34
N THR A 212 -15.28 18.27 9.88
CA THR A 212 -15.56 18.24 8.45
C THR A 212 -16.68 19.18 8.05
N LYS A 213 -16.64 19.76 6.84
CA LYS A 213 -17.75 20.62 6.41
C LYS A 213 -18.97 19.78 6.07
N LYS A 214 -18.81 18.71 5.29
CA LYS A 214 -19.92 17.86 4.85
C LYS A 214 -19.67 16.40 5.22
N MET A 215 -20.60 15.81 5.96
CA MET A 215 -20.53 14.39 6.33
C MET A 215 -21.74 13.62 5.83
N LEU A 216 -21.49 12.45 5.27
CA LEU A 216 -22.50 11.49 4.84
C LEU A 216 -22.16 10.11 5.40
N THR A 217 -22.98 9.61 6.32
CA THR A 217 -22.82 8.24 6.85
C THR A 217 -24.15 7.60 7.20
N ASN A 218 -24.22 6.27 7.09
CA ASN A 218 -25.38 5.49 7.48
C ASN A 218 -25.42 5.22 8.99
N ARG A 219 -24.25 5.02 9.61
CA ARG A 219 -24.15 4.68 11.03
C ARG A 219 -22.96 5.38 11.66
N LEU A 220 -23.21 6.20 12.68
CA LEU A 220 -22.18 6.87 13.48
C LEU A 220 -22.14 6.24 14.89
N VAL A 221 -20.95 5.86 15.33
CA VAL A 221 -20.66 5.42 16.70
C VAL A 221 -19.57 6.32 17.26
N ALA A 222 -19.91 7.13 18.25
CA ALA A 222 -18.96 8.02 18.92
C ALA A 222 -18.73 7.52 20.36
N GLU A 223 -17.49 7.23 20.71
CA GLU A 223 -17.10 6.88 22.08
C GLU A 223 -17.04 8.13 22.98
N PRO A 224 -17.10 7.98 24.31
CA PRO A 224 -16.97 9.09 25.24
C PRO A 224 -15.68 9.90 25.00
N PHE A 225 -15.75 11.22 25.20
CA PHE A 225 -14.65 12.17 24.96
C PHE A 225 -14.21 12.31 23.50
N SER A 226 -15.02 11.86 22.56
CA SER A 226 -14.85 12.18 21.14
C SER A 226 -15.45 13.55 20.82
N HIS A 227 -14.91 14.20 19.79
CA HIS A 227 -15.41 15.48 19.30
C HIS A 227 -15.72 15.40 17.81
N LEU A 228 -16.95 15.71 17.43
CA LEU A 228 -17.40 15.74 16.04
C LEU A 228 -17.96 17.12 15.73
N GLU A 229 -17.44 17.75 14.69
CA GLU A 229 -17.95 19.00 14.14
C GLU A 229 -18.20 18.81 12.66
N ALA A 230 -19.48 18.75 12.26
CA ALA A 230 -19.85 18.55 10.87
C ALA A 230 -21.25 19.07 10.50
N GLU A 231 -21.40 19.61 9.28
CA GLU A 231 -22.72 19.71 8.67
C GLU A 231 -23.11 18.32 8.16
N PHE A 232 -24.07 17.71 8.85
CA PHE A 232 -24.50 16.35 8.60
C PHE A 232 -25.63 16.30 7.57
N LYS A 233 -25.49 15.44 6.57
CA LYS A 233 -26.59 15.05 5.68
C LYS A 233 -26.68 13.52 5.67
N THR A 234 -27.87 12.96 5.88
CA THR A 234 -28.10 11.51 5.74
C THR A 234 -28.49 11.15 4.32
N TYR A 235 -28.20 9.91 3.91
CA TYR A 235 -28.63 9.36 2.60
C TYR A 235 -30.15 9.38 2.41
N SER A 236 -30.90 9.32 3.52
CA SER A 236 -32.37 9.42 3.53
C SER A 236 -32.91 10.77 3.06
N CYS A 237 -32.07 11.80 2.99
CA CYS A 237 -32.45 13.16 2.60
C CYS A 237 -31.98 13.52 1.18
N LEU A 238 -31.33 12.60 0.47
CA LEU A 238 -30.87 12.82 -0.91
C LEU A 238 -31.92 12.30 -1.89
N SER A 239 -32.34 13.16 -2.83
CA SER A 239 -33.21 12.77 -3.95
C SER A 239 -32.57 11.64 -4.76
N ARG A 240 -33.39 10.73 -5.31
CA ARG A 240 -32.96 9.54 -6.06
C ARG A 240 -32.03 9.84 -7.25
N GLU A 241 -32.10 11.04 -7.81
CA GLU A 241 -31.21 11.50 -8.90
C GLU A 241 -29.78 11.76 -8.42
N THR A 242 -29.61 12.30 -7.22
CA THR A 242 -28.29 12.54 -6.64
C THR A 242 -27.64 11.24 -6.14
N GLN A 243 -28.43 10.23 -5.83
CA GLN A 243 -27.95 8.90 -5.44
C GLN A 243 -27.24 8.17 -6.59
N LYS A 244 -27.63 8.41 -7.85
CA LYS A 244 -26.94 7.85 -9.03
C LYS A 244 -25.61 8.58 -9.32
N ASN A 245 -25.59 9.91 -9.19
CA ASN A 245 -24.44 10.73 -9.57
C ASN A 245 -23.21 10.62 -8.62
N PHE A 246 -23.32 9.93 -7.47
CA PHE A 246 -22.19 9.73 -6.55
C PHE A 246 -21.54 8.34 -6.66
N VAL A 247 -22.02 7.46 -7.54
CA VAL A 247 -21.47 6.10 -7.74
C VAL A 247 -20.65 5.95 -9.03
N GLU A 248 -20.52 6.96 -9.88
CA GLU A 248 -19.57 6.93 -10.99
C GLU A 248 -18.13 7.21 -10.52
N LEU A 249 -17.57 6.29 -9.75
CA LEU A 249 -16.12 6.10 -9.64
C LEU A 249 -15.77 4.72 -10.22
N GLY A 250 -15.94 4.59 -11.53
CA GLY A 250 -15.13 3.69 -12.36
C GLY A 250 -15.80 2.42 -12.89
N GLU A 251 -16.93 2.54 -13.54
CA GLU A 251 -17.34 1.80 -14.76
C GLU A 251 -18.12 2.88 -15.53
N GLU A 252 -17.62 3.55 -16.57
CA GLU A 252 -17.31 3.07 -17.91
C GLU A 252 -16.32 4.03 -18.59
N ARG A 253 -15.26 3.48 -19.21
CA ARG A 253 -14.64 3.99 -20.44
C ARG A 253 -13.67 2.95 -20.98
N LEU A 254 -14.24 1.82 -21.35
CA LEU A 254 -13.74 0.97 -22.43
C LEU A 254 -14.93 0.75 -23.35
N LEU A 255 -14.68 0.91 -24.66
CA LEU A 255 -15.64 1.07 -25.77
C LEU A 255 -16.13 2.53 -25.84
N GLU A 256 -15.79 3.33 -26.85
CA GLU A 256 -15.88 3.07 -28.29
C GLU A 256 -14.62 3.49 -29.08
N ILE A 257 -14.44 2.76 -30.19
CA ILE A 257 -13.63 2.92 -31.41
C ILE A 257 -12.85 4.23 -31.58
#